data_AF-A0A9D6XBF8-F1
#
_entry.id   AF-A0A9D6XBF8-F1
#
_cell.length_a   1.000
_cell.length_b   1.000
_cell.length_c   1.000
_cell.angle_alpha   90.00
_cell.angle_beta   90.00
_cell.angle_gamma   90.00
#
_symmetry.space_group_name_H-M   'P 1'
#
loop_
_entity.id
_entity.type
_entity.pdbx_description
1 polymer ?
#
loop_
_entity_poly.entity_id
_entity_poly.type
_entity_poly.pdbx_seq_one_letter_code
_entity_poly.pdbx_strand_id
1 'polypeptide(L)'
;MEPNSTTDPFQQEIIALFAAEAQEWIGQVESALHELEAGPPQFRCTKLFETIRNGVTNLGGSAATVERPDIEKLAFAMLPHLEAIEGQGRVSSAGQCAALRESLEHLATAIQRLIPSSAHAAGAGAQPAAAPAAAVSAPTSAAAAVPTALTGPIIDALIELQQSRAESAETTKALVDSLIQLPAGSANQGVVTGDRAAIVRNLKELDALDAQLLADVQQRMPNIQKAFLSLKAGGAAAFASNGSLDGVLQDVVRLRDEAFAAGASSVMSFFKGLHSWLSLVARQQIAVPAQRLDAVESRLKSALTMTQQWVDVGRMKKANVEQFLGK
;
A
#
# COMPACT_ATOMS: atom_id res chain seq x y z
N MET A 1 48.57 -27.20 23.92
CA MET A 1 47.26 -27.42 23.26
C MET A 1 46.56 -26.08 23.35
N GLU A 2 46.88 -25.18 22.41
CA GLU A 2 46.28 -23.85 22.36
C GLU A 2 45.18 -23.87 21.28
N PRO A 3 43.95 -23.41 21.58
CA PRO A 3 42.90 -23.32 20.57
C PRO A 3 43.20 -22.11 19.69
N ASN A 4 43.46 -22.36 18.40
CA ASN A 4 43.69 -21.35 17.39
C ASN A 4 42.33 -20.70 17.04
N SER A 5 41.94 -19.66 17.78
CA SER A 5 40.73 -18.87 17.51
C SER A 5 40.96 -17.92 16.34
N THR A 6 41.25 -18.46 15.15
CA THR A 6 41.18 -17.70 13.90
C THR A 6 39.73 -17.66 13.47
N THR A 7 39.06 -16.52 13.70
CA THR A 7 37.74 -16.22 13.13
C THR A 7 37.79 -16.46 11.62
N ASP A 8 36.91 -17.31 11.12
CA ASP A 8 36.82 -17.67 9.71
C ASP A 8 36.56 -16.39 8.87
N PRO A 9 37.39 -16.06 7.87
CA PRO A 9 37.21 -14.87 7.03
C PRO A 9 35.84 -14.87 6.33
N PHE A 10 35.28 -16.04 6.01
CA PHE A 10 33.94 -16.17 5.45
C PHE A 10 32.85 -15.80 6.49
N GLN A 11 33.04 -16.21 7.75
CA GLN A 11 32.14 -15.78 8.83
C GLN A 11 32.21 -14.26 9.06
N GLN A 12 33.40 -13.66 9.00
CA GLN A 12 33.56 -12.19 9.11
C GLN A 12 32.84 -11.45 7.99
N GLU A 13 32.87 -11.97 6.76
CA GLU A 13 32.15 -11.39 5.62
C GLU A 13 30.63 -11.49 5.81
N ILE A 14 30.12 -12.64 6.26
CA ILE A 14 28.69 -12.81 6.59
C ILE A 14 28.25 -11.84 7.69
N ILE A 15 29.06 -11.67 8.74
CA ILE A 15 28.77 -10.75 9.85
C ILE A 15 28.79 -9.29 9.36
N ALA A 16 29.71 -8.93 8.47
CA ALA A 16 29.80 -7.59 7.90
C ALA A 16 28.60 -7.27 6.99
N LEU A 17 28.17 -8.23 6.18
CA LEU A 17 26.97 -8.08 5.35
C LEU A 17 25.71 -7.92 6.21
N PHE A 18 25.56 -8.79 7.22
CA PHE A 18 24.49 -8.66 8.20
C PHE A 18 24.51 -7.29 8.89
N ALA A 19 25.67 -6.79 9.30
CA ALA A 19 25.77 -5.49 9.97
C ALA A 19 25.34 -4.34 9.05
N ALA A 20 25.66 -4.40 7.76
CA ALA A 20 25.25 -3.40 6.78
C ALA A 20 23.73 -3.43 6.53
N GLU A 21 23.14 -4.61 6.32
CA GLU A 21 21.69 -4.77 6.16
C GLU A 21 20.93 -4.38 7.44
N ALA A 22 21.47 -4.73 8.60
CA ALA A 22 20.88 -4.38 9.88
C ALA A 22 20.89 -2.87 10.14
N GLN A 23 21.91 -2.13 9.66
CA GLN A 23 21.90 -0.67 9.69
C GLN A 23 20.80 -0.06 8.82
N GLU A 24 20.50 -0.65 7.66
CA GLU A 24 19.38 -0.20 6.83
C GLU A 24 18.05 -0.42 7.54
N TRP A 25 17.83 -1.61 8.12
CA TRP A 25 16.62 -1.88 8.89
C TRP A 25 16.50 -0.97 10.12
N ILE A 26 17.59 -0.71 10.85
CA ILE A 26 17.59 0.27 11.95
C ILE A 26 17.15 1.64 11.45
N GLY A 27 17.74 2.15 10.36
CA GLY A 27 17.37 3.46 9.82
C GLY A 27 15.90 3.54 9.40
N GLN A 28 15.36 2.46 8.82
CA GLN A 28 13.94 2.36 8.48
C GLN A 28 13.04 2.36 9.73
N VAL A 29 13.44 1.63 10.78
CA VAL A 29 12.70 1.57 12.05
C VAL A 29 12.78 2.90 12.80
N GLU A 30 13.94 3.55 12.86
CA GLU A 30 14.14 4.87 13.48
C GLU A 30 13.29 5.94 12.78
N SER A 31 13.32 5.97 11.45
CA SER A 31 12.50 6.89 10.67
C SER A 31 11.01 6.64 10.92
N ALA A 32 10.58 5.38 10.98
CA ALA A 32 9.19 5.05 11.21
C ALA A 32 8.74 5.38 12.64
N LEU A 33 9.62 5.19 13.64
CA LEU A 33 9.36 5.53 15.04
C LEU A 33 9.28 7.05 15.22
N HIS A 34 10.21 7.81 14.64
CA HIS A 34 10.17 9.26 14.66
C HIS A 34 8.89 9.81 14.01
N GLU A 35 8.46 9.21 12.90
CA GLU A 35 7.21 9.58 12.26
C GLU A 35 6.00 9.26 13.13
N LEU A 36 6.00 8.11 13.81
CA LEU A 36 4.93 7.72 14.75
C LEU A 36 4.82 8.69 15.93
N GLU A 37 5.95 9.18 16.43
CA GLU A 37 6.03 10.18 17.51
C GLU A 37 5.52 11.56 17.09
N ALA A 38 5.62 11.89 15.79
CA ALA A 38 5.10 13.14 15.23
C ALA A 38 3.55 13.17 15.15
N GLY A 39 2.88 12.09 15.53
CA GLY A 39 1.42 11.97 15.53
C GLY A 39 0.83 11.94 14.12
N PRO A 40 1.21 10.96 13.28
CA PRO A 40 0.69 10.85 11.93
C PRO A 40 -0.76 10.35 11.96
N PRO A 41 -1.53 10.49 10.87
CA PRO A 41 -2.92 10.05 10.89
C PRO A 41 -3.02 8.52 10.96
N GLN A 42 -4.14 8.00 11.48
CA GLN A 42 -4.27 6.58 11.89
C GLN A 42 -3.88 5.54 10.83
N PHE A 43 -4.21 5.79 9.56
CA PHE A 43 -3.86 4.89 8.46
C PHE A 43 -2.34 4.76 8.28
N ARG A 44 -1.59 5.84 8.55
CA ARG A 44 -0.14 5.87 8.50
C ARG A 44 0.44 5.18 9.72
N CYS A 45 -0.16 5.37 10.89
CA CYS A 45 0.21 4.62 12.10
C CYS A 45 0.21 3.11 11.83
N THR A 46 -0.82 2.54 11.20
CA THR A 46 -0.86 1.10 10.86
C THR A 46 0.33 0.67 10.01
N LYS A 47 0.67 1.44 8.97
CA LYS A 47 1.81 1.16 8.10
C LYS A 47 3.16 1.34 8.81
N LEU A 48 3.27 2.31 9.71
CA LEU A 48 4.47 2.54 10.52
C LEU A 48 4.67 1.40 11.53
N PHE A 49 3.61 0.95 12.20
CA PHE A 49 3.65 -0.23 13.07
C PHE A 49 4.07 -1.48 12.28
N GLU A 50 3.53 -1.67 11.08
CA GLU A 50 3.94 -2.76 10.19
C GLU A 50 5.42 -2.66 9.78
N THR A 51 5.88 -1.45 9.43
CA THR A 51 7.29 -1.21 9.05
C THR A 51 8.24 -1.50 10.21
N ILE A 52 7.91 -1.01 11.40
CA ILE A 52 8.69 -1.26 12.63
C ILE A 52 8.69 -2.76 12.94
N ARG A 53 7.54 -3.43 12.86
CA ARG A 53 7.42 -4.88 13.10
C ARG A 53 8.28 -5.68 12.13
N ASN A 54 8.19 -5.37 10.84
CA ASN A 54 8.92 -6.09 9.79
C ASN A 54 10.43 -5.87 9.94
N GLY A 55 10.88 -4.63 10.19
CA GLY A 55 12.28 -4.32 10.43
C GLY A 55 12.84 -5.07 11.65
N VAL A 56 12.13 -5.06 12.77
CA VAL A 56 12.52 -5.79 13.99
C VAL A 56 12.53 -7.31 13.76
N THR A 57 11.55 -7.86 13.04
CA THR A 57 11.45 -9.30 12.77
C THR A 57 12.56 -9.78 11.83
N ASN A 58 12.86 -9.01 10.78
CA ASN A 58 13.94 -9.30 9.84
C ASN A 58 15.29 -9.24 10.55
N LEU A 59 15.47 -8.26 11.43
CA LEU A 59 16.71 -8.09 12.18
C LEU A 59 16.93 -9.22 13.19
N GLY A 60 15.89 -9.62 13.92
CA GLY A 60 15.93 -10.78 14.82
C GLY A 60 16.18 -12.09 14.08
N GLY A 61 15.46 -12.33 12.98
CA GLY A 61 15.62 -13.52 12.14
C GLY A 61 17.01 -13.62 11.52
N SER A 62 17.53 -12.52 10.98
CA SER A 62 18.87 -12.48 10.37
C SER A 62 19.96 -12.63 11.43
N ALA A 63 19.79 -12.02 12.62
CA ALA A 63 20.69 -12.22 13.76
C ALA A 63 20.78 -13.71 14.17
N ALA A 64 19.68 -14.45 14.15
CA ALA A 64 19.67 -15.88 14.41
C ALA A 64 20.49 -16.67 13.37
N THR A 65 20.41 -16.30 12.08
CA THR A 65 21.18 -16.96 11.00
C THR A 65 22.68 -16.73 11.10
N VAL A 66 23.12 -15.61 11.66
CA VAL A 66 24.55 -15.28 11.87
C VAL A 66 25.04 -15.58 13.29
N GLU A 67 24.26 -16.36 14.06
CA GLU A 67 24.56 -16.78 15.43
C GLU A 67 24.87 -15.57 16.36
N ARG A 68 24.00 -14.56 16.34
CA ARG A 68 24.02 -13.38 17.23
C ARG A 68 22.81 -13.39 18.18
N PRO A 69 22.83 -14.27 19.20
CA PRO A 69 21.69 -14.45 20.12
C PRO A 69 21.44 -13.24 21.02
N ASP A 70 22.42 -12.35 21.18
CA ASP A 70 22.30 -11.07 21.87
C ASP A 70 21.44 -10.08 21.07
N ILE A 71 21.71 -9.93 19.77
CA ILE A 71 20.96 -9.05 18.87
C ILE A 71 19.56 -9.62 18.59
N GLU A 72 19.45 -10.93 18.40
CA GLU A 72 18.18 -11.63 18.23
C GLU A 72 17.22 -11.36 19.40
N LYS A 73 17.70 -11.52 20.65
CA LYS A 73 16.90 -11.28 21.85
C LYS A 73 16.49 -9.82 21.99
N LEU A 74 17.40 -8.88 21.71
CA LEU A 74 17.11 -7.46 21.77
C LEU A 74 16.06 -7.05 20.74
N ALA A 75 16.15 -7.56 19.51
CA ALA A 75 15.17 -7.31 18.47
C ALA A 75 13.79 -7.82 18.89
N PHE A 76 13.66 -9.12 19.21
CA PHE A 76 12.35 -9.68 19.54
C PHE A 76 11.74 -9.15 20.84
N ALA A 77 12.55 -8.64 21.77
CA ALA A 77 12.05 -7.96 22.97
C ALA A 77 11.25 -6.68 22.66
N MET A 78 11.42 -6.07 21.48
CA MET A 78 10.68 -4.88 21.08
C MET A 78 9.23 -5.18 20.64
N LEU A 79 8.93 -6.40 20.22
CA LEU A 79 7.61 -6.75 19.66
C LEU A 79 6.46 -6.59 20.67
N PRO A 80 6.56 -7.07 21.93
CA PRO A 80 5.50 -6.86 22.93
C PRO A 80 5.27 -5.38 23.27
N HIS A 81 6.33 -4.56 23.24
CA HIS A 81 6.23 -3.13 23.45
C HIS A 81 5.50 -2.45 22.29
N LEU A 82 5.79 -2.88 21.05
CA LEU A 82 5.12 -2.39 19.85
C LEU A 82 3.61 -2.72 19.86
N GLU A 83 3.25 -3.96 20.20
CA GLU A 83 1.86 -4.41 20.31
C GLU A 83 1.09 -3.67 21.41
N ALA A 84 1.73 -3.41 22.55
CA ALA A 84 1.13 -2.66 23.65
C ALA A 84 0.80 -1.20 23.25
N ILE A 85 1.65 -0.59 22.44
CA ILE A 85 1.44 0.78 21.94
C ILE A 85 0.37 0.81 20.85
N GLU A 86 0.35 -0.18 19.94
CA GLU A 86 -0.67 -0.30 18.89
C GLU A 86 -2.07 -0.56 19.47
N GLY A 87 -2.18 -1.44 20.48
CA GLY A 87 -3.44 -1.78 21.15
C GLY A 87 -4.10 -0.62 21.91
N GLN A 88 -3.36 0.45 22.21
CA GLN A 88 -3.88 1.65 22.87
C GLN A 88 -4.61 2.59 21.89
N GLY A 89 -4.60 2.32 20.58
CA GLY A 89 -5.46 2.95 19.58
C GLY A 89 -5.10 4.40 19.21
N ARG A 90 -4.25 5.08 19.98
CA ARG A 90 -3.66 6.39 19.67
C ARG A 90 -2.25 6.48 20.27
N VAL A 91 -1.22 6.54 19.42
CA VAL A 91 0.11 6.99 19.85
C VAL A 91 0.01 8.49 20.03
N SER A 92 -0.09 8.95 21.28
CA SER A 92 -0.35 10.35 21.58
C SER A 92 0.77 11.02 22.39
N SER A 93 1.92 10.36 22.57
CA SER A 93 3.10 11.08 23.07
C SER A 93 4.42 10.39 22.71
N ALA A 94 5.46 11.21 22.51
CA ALA A 94 6.85 10.78 22.43
C ALA A 94 7.29 9.92 23.65
N GLY A 95 6.59 10.04 24.79
CA GLY A 95 6.81 9.23 25.98
C GLY A 95 6.43 7.75 25.82
N GLN A 96 5.45 7.42 24.96
CA GLN A 96 5.03 6.04 24.71
C GLN A 96 6.06 5.28 23.85
N CYS A 97 6.75 6.00 22.95
CA CYS A 97 7.78 5.44 22.09
C CYS A 97 9.19 5.46 22.70
N ALA A 98 9.38 6.11 23.86
CA ALA A 98 10.70 6.24 24.50
C ALA A 98 11.38 4.89 24.77
N ALA A 99 10.63 3.89 25.26
CA ALA A 99 11.16 2.54 25.51
C ALA A 99 11.56 1.81 24.22
N LEU A 100 10.83 2.02 23.12
CA LEU A 100 11.19 1.48 21.80
C LEU A 100 12.45 2.16 21.27
N ARG A 101 12.57 3.48 21.44
CA ARG A 101 13.75 4.24 21.01
C ARG A 101 15.00 3.81 21.76
N GLU A 102 14.91 3.71 23.08
CA GLU A 102 16.00 3.20 23.92
C GLU A 102 16.41 1.79 23.50
N SER A 103 15.44 0.90 23.26
CA SER A 103 15.73 -0.47 22.79
C SER A 103 16.43 -0.48 21.42
N LEU A 104 16.02 0.40 20.53
CA LEU A 104 16.59 0.55 19.19
C LEU A 104 18.02 1.15 19.22
N GLU A 105 18.28 2.12 20.10
CA GLU A 105 19.62 2.68 20.31
C GLU A 105 20.60 1.62 20.86
N HIS A 106 20.14 0.78 21.79
CA HIS A 106 20.92 -0.34 22.30
C HIS A 106 21.25 -1.35 21.19
N LEU A 107 20.27 -1.63 20.32
CA LEU A 107 20.41 -2.53 19.18
C LEU A 107 21.37 -1.95 18.12
N ALA A 108 21.25 -0.67 17.79
CA ALA A 108 22.15 0.04 16.89
C ALA A 108 23.59 0.03 17.40
N THR A 109 23.79 0.25 18.70
CA THR A 109 25.11 0.18 19.31
C THR A 109 25.68 -1.25 19.29
N ALA A 110 24.84 -2.27 19.51
CA ALA A 110 25.26 -3.67 19.41
C ALA A 110 25.71 -4.04 17.99
N ILE A 111 24.98 -3.59 16.97
CA ILE A 111 25.31 -3.82 15.55
C ILE A 111 26.55 -3.03 15.13
N GLN A 112 26.72 -1.79 15.59
CA GLN A 112 27.93 -0.99 15.32
C GLN A 112 29.21 -1.68 15.84
N ARG A 113 29.13 -2.39 16.97
CA ARG A 113 30.26 -3.16 17.51
C ARG A 113 30.62 -4.40 16.69
N LEU A 114 29.72 -4.87 15.82
CA LEU A 114 30.01 -5.98 14.89
C LEU A 114 30.82 -5.53 13.68
N ILE A 115 30.82 -4.23 13.36
CA ILE A 115 31.61 -3.67 12.27
C ILE A 115 33.06 -3.57 12.75
N PRO A 116 34.01 -4.34 12.17
CA PRO A 116 35.40 -4.19 12.52
C PRO A 116 35.86 -2.79 12.15
N SER A 117 36.43 -2.05 13.12
CA SER A 117 37.07 -0.75 12.93
C SER A 117 38.25 -0.84 11.96
N SER A 118 37.96 -0.91 10.66
CA SER A 118 38.95 -0.91 9.57
C SER A 118 38.64 0.17 8.53
N ALA A 119 38.08 1.31 8.98
CA ALA A 119 37.85 2.47 8.13
C ALA A 119 38.07 3.81 8.87
N HIS A 120 39.02 3.87 9.80
CA HIS A 120 39.47 5.13 10.43
C HIS A 120 41.01 5.16 10.54
N ALA A 121 41.71 5.16 9.39
CA ALA A 121 43.10 5.60 9.31
C ALA A 121 43.56 5.76 7.84
N ALA A 122 43.27 6.90 7.22
CA ALA A 122 44.15 7.56 6.24
C ALA A 122 43.56 8.89 5.78
N GLY A 123 44.25 10.01 6.08
CA GLY A 123 44.04 11.26 5.34
C GLY A 123 43.65 12.50 6.14
N ALA A 124 44.09 12.66 7.39
CA ALA A 124 44.24 13.99 7.96
C ALA A 124 45.53 14.63 7.41
N GLY A 125 45.42 15.65 6.57
CA GLY A 125 46.57 16.46 6.17
C GLY A 125 46.34 17.42 5.01
N ALA A 126 46.38 18.72 5.33
CA ALA A 126 46.67 19.87 4.46
C ALA A 126 45.51 20.57 3.72
N GLN A 127 44.92 21.56 4.40
CA GLN A 127 44.60 22.87 3.81
C GLN A 127 45.87 23.49 3.17
N PRO A 128 45.75 24.20 2.04
CA PRO A 128 45.84 25.67 2.16
C PRO A 128 45.01 26.50 1.16
N ALA A 129 44.67 27.70 1.66
CA ALA A 129 44.58 29.00 0.99
C ALA A 129 43.42 29.33 0.02
N ALA A 130 42.94 30.56 0.20
CA ALA A 130 41.76 31.17 -0.40
C ALA A 130 42.02 31.87 -1.75
N ALA A 131 41.01 31.79 -2.62
CA ALA A 131 40.48 32.79 -3.59
C ALA A 131 41.38 33.29 -4.75
N PRO A 132 40.82 33.86 -5.86
CA PRO A 132 39.44 34.31 -6.09
C PRO A 132 38.77 33.90 -7.42
N ALA A 133 37.54 34.37 -7.56
CA ALA A 133 36.54 34.15 -8.62
C ALA A 133 36.94 34.56 -10.05
N ALA A 134 36.40 33.84 -11.03
CA ALA A 134 36.11 34.35 -12.37
C ALA A 134 34.85 33.68 -12.93
N ALA A 135 33.89 34.51 -13.32
CA ALA A 135 32.63 34.15 -13.95
C ALA A 135 32.81 33.87 -15.45
N VAL A 136 32.12 32.86 -15.98
CA VAL A 136 31.75 32.78 -17.41
C VAL A 136 30.36 32.15 -17.53
N SER A 137 29.52 32.76 -18.37
CA SER A 137 28.07 32.57 -18.49
C SER A 137 27.62 31.53 -19.54
N ALA A 138 26.45 30.92 -19.26
CA ALA A 138 25.37 30.46 -20.16
C ALA A 138 25.62 29.23 -21.09
N PRO A 139 24.58 28.48 -21.58
CA PRO A 139 23.13 28.82 -21.69
C PRO A 139 22.07 27.73 -21.28
N THR A 140 20.89 28.24 -20.92
CA THR A 140 19.48 27.85 -21.20
C THR A 140 18.95 26.39 -21.24
N SER A 141 17.84 26.23 -20.49
CA SER A 141 16.62 25.41 -20.73
C SER A 141 16.58 23.94 -20.30
N ALA A 142 16.05 23.71 -19.10
CA ALA A 142 14.97 22.74 -18.90
C ALA A 142 14.04 23.33 -17.83
N ALA A 143 12.77 23.55 -18.21
CA ALA A 143 11.74 24.01 -17.30
C ALA A 143 11.55 22.96 -16.19
N ALA A 144 12.16 23.20 -15.03
CA ALA A 144 11.87 22.45 -13.82
C ALA A 144 10.40 22.72 -13.47
N ALA A 145 9.57 21.67 -13.50
CA ALA A 145 8.24 21.70 -12.94
C ALA A 145 8.35 22.21 -11.50
N VAL A 146 7.77 23.37 -11.25
CA VAL A 146 7.82 23.99 -9.93
C VAL A 146 7.09 23.05 -8.96
N PRO A 147 7.77 22.47 -7.96
CA PRO A 147 7.12 21.56 -7.04
C PRO A 147 6.08 22.35 -6.24
N THR A 148 4.80 22.03 -6.47
CA THR A 148 3.70 22.68 -5.78
C THR A 148 3.47 21.99 -4.44
N ALA A 149 3.29 22.80 -3.40
CA ALA A 149 2.91 22.36 -2.08
C ALA A 149 1.57 21.63 -2.07
N LEU A 150 1.58 20.33 -1.76
CA LEU A 150 0.46 19.61 -1.20
C LEU A 150 0.37 20.00 0.29
N THR A 151 -0.85 20.12 0.80
CA THR A 151 -1.13 20.49 2.19
C THR A 151 -1.74 19.29 2.91
N GLY A 152 -1.72 19.26 4.25
CA GLY A 152 -2.30 18.18 5.06
C GLY A 152 -3.72 17.73 4.62
N PRO A 153 -4.64 18.66 4.32
CA PRO A 153 -5.99 18.30 3.86
C PRO A 153 -6.04 17.59 2.50
N ILE A 154 -5.10 17.86 1.59
CA ILE A 154 -5.00 17.15 0.29
C ILE A 154 -4.61 15.70 0.52
N ILE A 155 -3.65 15.49 1.44
CA ILE A 155 -3.16 14.17 1.79
C ILE A 155 -4.31 13.37 2.42
N ASP A 156 -5.01 13.94 3.41
CA ASP A 156 -6.18 13.32 4.05
C ASP A 156 -7.26 12.92 3.04
N ALA A 157 -7.58 13.80 2.08
CA ALA A 157 -8.55 13.50 1.03
C ALA A 157 -8.10 12.36 0.09
N LEU A 158 -6.80 12.27 -0.23
CA LEU A 158 -6.24 11.18 -1.04
C LEU A 158 -6.29 9.84 -0.29
N ILE A 159 -6.05 9.86 1.02
CA ILE A 159 -6.15 8.67 1.88
C ILE A 159 -7.60 8.19 1.98
N GLU A 160 -8.55 9.10 2.20
CA GLU A 160 -9.96 8.75 2.23
C GLU A 160 -10.42 8.13 0.90
N LEU A 161 -9.90 8.64 -0.22
CA LEU A 161 -10.14 8.09 -1.56
C LEU A 161 -9.55 6.67 -1.68
N GLN A 162 -8.32 6.46 -1.21
CA GLN A 162 -7.68 5.13 -1.16
C GLN A 162 -8.49 4.13 -0.33
N GLN A 163 -8.93 4.51 0.87
CA GLN A 163 -9.67 3.63 1.77
C GLN A 163 -11.01 3.20 1.19
N SER A 164 -11.70 4.07 0.42
CA SER A 164 -12.92 3.66 -0.31
C SER A 164 -12.68 2.70 -1.48
N ARG A 165 -11.44 2.62 -1.98
CA ARG A 165 -11.08 1.86 -3.18
C ARG A 165 -10.34 0.54 -2.89
N ALA A 166 -10.25 0.17 -1.61
CA ALA A 166 -9.75 -1.11 -1.09
C ALA A 166 -8.63 -1.77 -1.92
N GLU A 167 -7.35 -1.50 -1.60
CA GLU A 167 -6.09 -2.21 -1.96
C GLU A 167 -5.81 -2.60 -3.43
N SER A 168 -6.78 -2.55 -4.35
CA SER A 168 -6.82 -3.42 -5.54
C SER A 168 -6.55 -2.71 -6.86
N ALA A 169 -6.65 -1.38 -6.90
CA ALA A 169 -6.34 -0.62 -8.11
C ALA A 169 -4.85 -0.25 -8.15
N GLU A 170 -4.16 -0.68 -9.21
CA GLU A 170 -2.74 -0.38 -9.47
C GLU A 170 -2.52 1.15 -9.56
N THR A 171 -3.48 1.90 -10.08
CA THR A 171 -3.51 3.37 -10.07
C THR A 171 -3.59 3.96 -8.66
N THR A 172 -4.25 3.29 -7.72
CA THR A 172 -4.28 3.68 -6.29
C THR A 172 -2.92 3.39 -5.62
N LYS A 173 -2.23 2.32 -6.02
CA LYS A 173 -0.85 2.06 -5.58
C LYS A 173 0.14 3.08 -6.14
N ALA A 174 0.00 3.47 -7.40
CA ALA A 174 0.78 4.54 -8.00
C ALA A 174 0.57 5.92 -7.33
N LEU A 175 -0.67 6.21 -6.89
CA LEU A 175 -0.97 7.38 -6.06
C LEU A 175 -0.27 7.30 -4.68
N VAL A 176 -0.25 6.11 -4.07
CA VAL A 176 0.45 5.86 -2.80
C VAL A 176 1.96 5.96 -2.96
N ASP A 177 2.55 5.45 -4.02
CA ASP A 177 3.98 5.57 -4.29
C ASP A 177 4.38 7.02 -4.57
N SER A 178 3.50 7.78 -5.24
CA SER A 178 3.66 9.22 -5.43
C SER A 178 3.57 10.00 -4.10
N LEU A 179 2.84 9.48 -3.11
CA LEU A 179 2.80 10.01 -1.74
C LEU A 179 3.98 9.53 -0.88
N ILE A 180 4.56 8.35 -1.15
CA ILE A 180 5.70 7.76 -0.41
C ILE A 180 7.03 8.40 -0.80
N GLN A 181 7.18 8.88 -2.03
CA GLN A 181 8.38 9.62 -2.46
C GLN A 181 8.51 11.03 -1.84
N LEU A 182 7.66 11.37 -0.86
CA LEU A 182 7.75 12.58 -0.04
C LEU A 182 8.98 12.54 0.87
N PRO A 183 9.91 13.51 0.76
CA PRO A 183 10.96 13.68 1.75
C PRO A 183 10.36 14.20 3.06
N ALA A 184 10.59 13.49 4.17
CA ALA A 184 10.15 13.86 5.52
C ALA A 184 10.79 15.17 6.07
N GLY A 185 11.69 15.82 5.31
CA GLY A 185 12.39 17.04 5.71
C GLY A 185 11.61 18.35 5.58
N SER A 186 10.42 18.35 4.98
CA SER A 186 9.68 19.60 4.66
C SER A 186 8.62 19.98 5.71
N ALA A 187 8.50 19.22 6.80
CA ALA A 187 7.47 19.39 7.82
C ALA A 187 7.51 20.75 8.55
N ASN A 188 8.64 21.47 8.52
CA ASN A 188 8.73 22.79 9.16
C ASN A 188 8.04 23.93 8.39
N GLN A 189 7.54 23.70 7.16
CA GLN A 189 6.84 24.74 6.38
C GLN A 189 5.50 24.31 5.76
N GLY A 190 4.94 23.14 6.09
CA GLY A 190 3.57 22.78 5.67
C GLY A 190 3.38 22.63 4.15
N VAL A 191 4.47 22.49 3.41
CA VAL A 191 4.51 22.42 1.95
C VAL A 191 5.12 21.08 1.57
N VAL A 192 4.25 20.15 1.16
CA VAL A 192 4.63 18.81 0.72
C VAL A 192 4.83 18.82 -0.80
N THR A 193 6.05 18.61 -1.30
CA THR A 193 6.29 18.63 -2.74
C THR A 193 5.97 17.27 -3.36
N GLY A 194 4.83 17.16 -4.05
CA GLY A 194 4.49 16.00 -4.88
C GLY A 194 4.20 16.44 -6.32
N ASP A 195 4.34 15.53 -7.29
CA ASP A 195 3.99 15.82 -8.68
C ASP A 195 2.47 15.97 -8.83
N ARG A 196 1.99 17.19 -8.65
CA ARG A 196 0.59 17.59 -8.85
C ARG A 196 0.06 17.16 -10.21
N ALA A 197 0.89 17.17 -11.26
CA ALA A 197 0.47 16.75 -12.59
C ALA A 197 0.26 15.22 -12.66
N ALA A 198 1.08 14.43 -11.97
CA ALA A 198 0.87 12.99 -11.81
C ALA A 198 -0.40 12.68 -11.01
N ILE A 199 -0.64 13.39 -9.89
CA ILE A 199 -1.87 13.20 -9.09
C ILE A 199 -3.12 13.49 -9.92
N VAL A 200 -3.16 14.63 -10.62
CA VAL A 200 -4.29 14.99 -11.49
C VAL A 200 -4.49 13.97 -12.61
N ARG A 201 -3.40 13.44 -13.19
CA ARG A 201 -3.49 12.40 -14.22
C ARG A 201 -4.10 11.11 -13.69
N ASN A 202 -3.64 10.64 -12.54
CA ASN A 202 -4.16 9.44 -11.87
C ASN A 202 -5.63 9.60 -11.47
N LEU A 203 -6.05 10.77 -10.98
CA LEU A 203 -7.46 11.05 -10.66
C LEU A 203 -8.36 10.94 -11.90
N LYS A 204 -7.91 11.50 -13.03
CA LYS A 204 -8.62 11.40 -14.32
C LYS A 204 -8.70 9.96 -14.83
N GLU A 205 -7.63 9.19 -14.67
CA GLU A 205 -7.61 7.77 -15.04
C GLU A 205 -8.59 6.97 -14.19
N LEU A 206 -8.63 7.23 -12.87
CA LEU A 206 -9.65 6.63 -12.00
C LEU A 206 -11.07 7.03 -12.41
N ASP A 207 -11.30 8.26 -12.86
CA ASP A 207 -12.62 8.69 -13.35
C ASP A 207 -13.03 7.97 -14.63
N ALA A 208 -12.07 7.75 -15.53
CA ALA A 208 -12.30 6.98 -16.74
C ALA A 208 -12.68 5.53 -16.40
N LEU A 209 -11.97 4.89 -15.46
CA LEU A 209 -12.27 3.53 -15.00
C LEU A 209 -13.65 3.43 -14.33
N ASP A 210 -14.03 4.40 -13.48
CA ASP A 210 -15.34 4.42 -12.84
C ASP A 210 -16.48 4.58 -13.86
N ALA A 211 -16.30 5.47 -14.84
CA ALA A 211 -17.27 5.71 -15.90
C ALA A 211 -17.42 4.48 -16.80
N GLN A 212 -16.30 3.81 -17.10
CA GLN A 212 -16.30 2.58 -17.89
C GLN A 212 -17.02 1.45 -17.16
N LEU A 213 -16.71 1.20 -15.88
CA LEU A 213 -17.41 0.20 -15.07
C LEU A 213 -18.93 0.43 -15.07
N LEU A 214 -19.36 1.67 -14.88
CA LEU A 214 -20.78 1.99 -14.87
C LEU A 214 -21.44 1.73 -16.23
N ALA A 215 -20.79 2.12 -17.32
CA ALA A 215 -21.28 1.90 -18.68
C ALA A 215 -21.38 0.40 -19.00
N ASP A 216 -20.35 -0.38 -18.65
CA ASP A 216 -20.33 -1.82 -18.89
C ASP A 216 -21.41 -2.55 -18.06
N VAL A 217 -21.59 -2.18 -16.78
CA VAL A 217 -22.69 -2.69 -15.95
C VAL A 217 -24.05 -2.35 -16.58
N GLN A 218 -24.27 -1.11 -17.04
CA GLN A 218 -25.52 -0.71 -17.68
C GLN A 218 -25.79 -1.47 -18.99
N GLN A 219 -24.74 -1.74 -19.78
CA GLN A 219 -24.87 -2.43 -21.05
C GLN A 219 -25.12 -3.94 -20.88
N ARG A 220 -24.43 -4.59 -19.93
CA ARG A 220 -24.43 -6.07 -19.80
C ARG A 220 -25.49 -6.59 -18.82
N MET A 221 -25.87 -5.81 -17.81
CA MET A 221 -26.85 -6.22 -16.80
C MET A 221 -28.21 -6.66 -17.38
N PRO A 222 -28.79 -5.98 -18.39
CA PRO A 222 -30.07 -6.41 -18.96
C PRO A 222 -30.01 -7.80 -19.60
N ASN A 223 -28.89 -8.15 -20.23
CA ASN A 223 -28.69 -9.47 -20.83
C ASN A 223 -28.56 -10.55 -19.74
N ILE A 224 -27.80 -10.26 -18.68
CA ILE A 224 -27.66 -11.16 -17.51
C ILE A 224 -29.03 -11.38 -16.84
N GLN A 225 -29.82 -10.32 -16.66
CA GLN A 225 -31.17 -10.42 -16.09
C GLN A 225 -32.12 -11.23 -16.98
N LYS A 226 -32.12 -11.01 -18.30
CA LYS A 226 -32.94 -11.77 -19.26
C LYS A 226 -32.58 -13.25 -19.26
N ALA A 227 -31.28 -13.56 -19.22
CA ALA A 227 -30.78 -14.91 -19.12
C ALA A 227 -31.22 -15.57 -17.81
N PHE A 228 -31.11 -14.85 -16.69
CA PHE A 228 -31.57 -15.33 -15.39
C PHE A 228 -33.08 -15.63 -15.35
N LEU A 229 -33.91 -14.77 -15.95
CA LEU A 229 -35.35 -15.01 -16.07
C LEU A 229 -35.66 -16.25 -16.92
N SER A 230 -34.87 -16.49 -17.98
CA SER A 230 -34.99 -17.69 -18.82
C SER A 230 -34.61 -18.96 -18.05
N LEU A 231 -33.58 -18.89 -17.20
CA LEU A 231 -33.22 -19.96 -16.27
C LEU A 231 -34.35 -20.24 -15.26
N LYS A 232 -34.98 -19.20 -14.72
CA LYS A 232 -36.11 -19.31 -13.78
C LYS A 232 -37.33 -19.98 -14.41
N ALA A 233 -37.62 -19.68 -15.68
CA ALA A 233 -38.79 -20.20 -16.39
C ALA A 233 -38.59 -21.62 -16.98
N GLY A 234 -37.40 -21.92 -17.52
CA GLY A 234 -37.13 -23.16 -18.26
C GLY A 234 -36.19 -24.15 -17.55
N GLY A 235 -35.65 -23.79 -16.39
CA GLY A 235 -34.68 -24.61 -15.66
C GLY A 235 -33.28 -24.67 -16.30
N ALA A 236 -32.32 -25.30 -15.61
CA ALA A 236 -30.91 -25.33 -16.01
C ALA A 236 -30.66 -26.04 -17.36
N ALA A 237 -31.49 -27.02 -17.72
CA ALA A 237 -31.36 -27.77 -18.97
C ALA A 237 -31.70 -26.92 -20.22
N ALA A 238 -32.77 -26.11 -20.15
CA ALA A 238 -33.11 -25.17 -21.22
C ALA A 238 -32.10 -24.01 -21.30
N PHE A 239 -31.48 -23.66 -20.18
CA PHE A 239 -30.47 -22.62 -20.09
C PHE A 239 -29.12 -23.02 -20.71
N ALA A 240 -28.68 -24.27 -20.51
CA ALA A 240 -27.44 -24.79 -21.08
C ALA A 240 -27.55 -25.06 -22.59
N SER A 241 -28.72 -25.45 -23.09
CA SER A 241 -28.93 -25.85 -24.49
C SER A 241 -28.88 -24.67 -25.49
N ASN A 242 -29.07 -23.43 -25.04
CA ASN A 242 -29.22 -22.25 -25.90
C ASN A 242 -27.91 -21.46 -26.13
N GLY A 243 -26.76 -21.91 -25.61
CA GLY A 243 -25.48 -21.19 -25.72
C GLY A 243 -25.43 -19.84 -25.00
N SER A 244 -26.54 -19.38 -24.40
CA SER A 244 -26.65 -18.11 -23.68
C SER A 244 -25.94 -18.11 -22.33
N LEU A 245 -25.82 -19.28 -21.70
CA LEU A 245 -25.13 -19.45 -20.42
C LEU A 245 -23.64 -19.09 -20.52
N ASP A 246 -22.94 -19.52 -21.57
CA ASP A 246 -21.51 -19.25 -21.72
C ASP A 246 -21.27 -17.75 -21.98
N GLY A 247 -22.10 -17.13 -22.81
CA GLY A 247 -22.08 -15.67 -23.01
C GLY A 247 -22.34 -14.88 -21.72
N VAL A 248 -23.28 -15.32 -20.90
CA VAL A 248 -23.61 -14.68 -19.61
C VAL A 248 -22.50 -14.87 -18.59
N LEU A 249 -21.88 -16.04 -18.54
CA LEU A 249 -20.71 -16.28 -17.68
C LEU A 249 -19.55 -15.38 -18.09
N GLN A 250 -19.28 -15.25 -19.39
CA GLN A 250 -18.27 -14.32 -19.91
C GLN A 250 -18.60 -12.86 -19.58
N ASP A 251 -19.86 -12.43 -19.73
CA ASP A 251 -20.28 -11.09 -19.35
C ASP A 251 -20.06 -10.82 -17.84
N VAL A 252 -20.40 -11.77 -16.97
CA VAL A 252 -20.19 -11.64 -15.52
C VAL A 252 -18.69 -11.63 -15.17
N VAL A 253 -17.86 -12.40 -15.87
CA VAL A 253 -16.40 -12.36 -15.71
C VAL A 253 -15.84 -10.99 -16.09
N ARG A 254 -16.27 -10.42 -17.22
CA ARG A 254 -15.84 -9.08 -17.66
C ARG A 254 -16.22 -8.01 -16.62
N LEU A 255 -17.46 -8.01 -16.15
CA LEU A 255 -17.91 -7.08 -15.11
C LEU A 255 -17.13 -7.22 -13.79
N ARG A 256 -16.73 -8.44 -13.44
CA ARG A 256 -15.86 -8.69 -12.28
C ARG A 256 -14.48 -8.09 -12.47
N ASP A 257 -13.88 -8.28 -13.63
CA ASP A 257 -12.51 -7.83 -13.93
C ASP A 257 -12.46 -6.30 -14.06
N GLU A 258 -13.48 -5.69 -14.66
CA GLU A 258 -13.69 -4.23 -14.68
C GLU A 258 -13.88 -3.67 -13.27
N ALA A 259 -14.68 -4.34 -12.42
CA ALA A 259 -14.85 -3.93 -11.04
C ALA A 259 -13.57 -4.07 -10.21
N PHE A 260 -12.73 -5.06 -10.53
CA PHE A 260 -11.40 -5.22 -9.93
C PHE A 260 -10.47 -4.08 -10.36
N ALA A 261 -10.40 -3.78 -11.65
CA ALA A 261 -9.57 -2.70 -12.19
C ALA A 261 -9.95 -1.33 -11.59
N ALA A 262 -11.25 -1.07 -11.37
CA ALA A 262 -11.74 0.16 -10.74
C ALA A 262 -11.49 0.23 -9.21
N GLY A 263 -11.13 -0.88 -8.57
CA GLY A 263 -11.04 -0.98 -7.10
C GLY A 263 -12.40 -1.05 -6.39
N ALA A 264 -13.45 -1.44 -7.11
CA ALA A 264 -14.81 -1.56 -6.59
C ALA A 264 -15.00 -2.92 -5.87
N SER A 265 -14.32 -3.11 -4.74
CA SER A 265 -14.26 -4.41 -4.04
C SER A 265 -15.62 -5.04 -3.72
N SER A 266 -16.61 -4.22 -3.37
CA SER A 266 -17.98 -4.67 -3.08
C SER A 266 -18.71 -5.15 -4.35
N VAL A 267 -18.56 -4.42 -5.46
CA VAL A 267 -19.13 -4.75 -6.78
C VAL A 267 -18.44 -5.97 -7.38
N MET A 268 -17.11 -6.05 -7.29
CA MET A 268 -16.31 -7.20 -7.70
C MET A 268 -16.73 -8.47 -6.94
N SER A 269 -16.89 -8.37 -5.61
CA SER A 269 -17.30 -9.51 -4.78
C SER A 269 -18.69 -10.02 -5.15
N PHE A 270 -19.62 -9.12 -5.51
CA PHE A 270 -20.93 -9.48 -6.03
C PHE A 270 -20.82 -10.29 -7.34
N PHE A 271 -20.10 -9.78 -8.35
CA PHE A 271 -19.95 -10.48 -9.63
C PHE A 271 -19.16 -11.79 -9.51
N LYS A 272 -18.16 -11.85 -8.63
CA LYS A 272 -17.46 -13.10 -8.29
C LYS A 272 -18.41 -14.14 -7.71
N GLY A 273 -19.28 -13.74 -6.78
CA GLY A 273 -20.31 -14.61 -6.20
C GLY A 273 -21.33 -15.08 -7.24
N LEU A 274 -21.78 -14.17 -8.11
CA LEU A 274 -22.72 -14.49 -9.20
C LEU A 274 -22.12 -15.49 -10.19
N HIS A 275 -20.87 -15.29 -10.62
CA HIS A 275 -20.18 -16.21 -11.52
C HIS A 275 -20.05 -17.61 -10.92
N SER A 276 -19.61 -17.70 -9.65
CA SER A 276 -19.50 -18.98 -8.94
C SER A 276 -20.85 -19.69 -8.88
N TRP A 277 -21.90 -18.96 -8.49
CA TRP A 277 -23.25 -19.50 -8.41
C TRP A 277 -23.78 -19.98 -9.76
N LEU A 278 -23.67 -19.17 -10.82
CA LEU A 278 -24.07 -19.54 -12.19
C LEU A 278 -23.30 -20.76 -12.69
N SER A 279 -22.00 -20.84 -12.40
CA SER A 279 -21.15 -22.00 -12.75
C SER A 279 -21.59 -23.27 -12.03
N LEU A 280 -22.02 -23.17 -10.77
CA LEU A 280 -22.57 -24.30 -10.01
C LEU A 280 -23.91 -24.76 -10.57
N VAL A 281 -24.82 -23.84 -10.90
CA VAL A 281 -26.12 -24.15 -11.52
C VAL A 281 -25.94 -24.76 -12.92
N ALA A 282 -24.91 -24.33 -13.64
CA ALA A 282 -24.54 -24.89 -14.94
C ALA A 282 -23.97 -26.31 -14.85
N ARG A 283 -23.10 -26.56 -13.85
CA ARG A 283 -22.35 -27.82 -13.72
C ARG A 283 -23.10 -28.93 -12.99
N GLN A 284 -24.10 -28.61 -12.17
CA GLN A 284 -24.85 -29.59 -11.40
C GLN A 284 -26.36 -29.32 -11.46
N GLN A 285 -27.14 -30.40 -11.65
CA GLN A 285 -28.61 -30.44 -11.58
C GLN A 285 -29.14 -30.19 -10.16
N ILE A 286 -28.63 -29.17 -9.46
CA ILE A 286 -29.18 -28.80 -8.15
C ILE A 286 -30.51 -28.10 -8.40
N ALA A 287 -31.60 -28.69 -7.91
CA ALA A 287 -32.89 -28.03 -7.86
C ALA A 287 -32.77 -26.81 -6.93
N VAL A 288 -32.61 -25.62 -7.53
CA VAL A 288 -32.53 -24.38 -6.77
C VAL A 288 -33.94 -24.03 -6.27
N PRO A 289 -34.16 -23.85 -4.96
CA PRO A 289 -35.44 -23.40 -4.43
C PRO A 289 -35.84 -22.03 -5.00
N ALA A 290 -37.12 -21.85 -5.32
CA ALA A 290 -37.66 -20.61 -5.90
C ALA A 290 -37.27 -19.36 -5.08
N GLN A 291 -37.29 -19.46 -3.75
CA GLN A 291 -36.89 -18.38 -2.84
C GLN A 291 -35.45 -17.90 -3.06
N ARG A 292 -34.51 -18.79 -3.40
CA ARG A 292 -33.12 -18.41 -3.69
C ARG A 292 -33.01 -17.74 -5.06
N LEU A 293 -33.83 -18.15 -6.02
CA LEU A 293 -33.90 -17.49 -7.33
C LEU A 293 -34.45 -16.06 -7.19
N ASP A 294 -35.50 -15.85 -6.39
CA ASP A 294 -36.06 -14.53 -6.12
C ASP A 294 -35.05 -13.60 -5.42
N ALA A 295 -34.28 -14.14 -4.48
CA ALA A 295 -33.22 -13.39 -3.80
C ALA A 295 -32.09 -12.96 -4.76
N VAL A 296 -31.67 -13.84 -5.67
CA VAL A 296 -30.67 -13.50 -6.70
C VAL A 296 -31.22 -12.49 -7.70
N GLU A 297 -32.49 -12.62 -8.10
CA GLU A 297 -33.17 -11.65 -8.97
C GLU A 297 -33.23 -10.25 -8.33
N SER A 298 -33.60 -10.17 -7.05
CA SER A 298 -33.62 -8.91 -6.29
C SER A 298 -32.23 -8.28 -6.21
N ARG A 299 -31.19 -9.09 -5.96
CA ARG A 299 -29.80 -8.60 -5.93
C ARG A 299 -29.29 -8.17 -7.30
N LEU A 300 -29.65 -8.88 -8.37
CA LEU A 300 -29.36 -8.48 -9.76
C LEU A 300 -30.00 -7.15 -10.13
N LYS A 301 -31.23 -6.88 -9.66
CA LYS A 301 -31.90 -5.58 -9.84
C LYS A 301 -31.19 -4.48 -9.06
N SER A 302 -30.70 -4.77 -7.87
CA SER A 302 -29.97 -3.82 -7.01
C SER A 302 -28.51 -3.60 -7.42
N ALA A 303 -27.93 -4.45 -8.25
CA ALA A 303 -26.52 -4.38 -8.66
C ALA A 303 -26.17 -3.08 -9.42
N LEU A 304 -27.10 -2.58 -10.25
CA LEU A 304 -26.94 -1.29 -10.94
C LEU A 304 -26.92 -0.14 -9.92
N THR A 305 -27.87 -0.11 -8.99
CA THR A 305 -27.94 0.91 -7.93
C THR A 305 -26.69 0.88 -7.05
N MET A 306 -26.21 -0.31 -6.69
CA MET A 306 -24.99 -0.50 -5.91
C MET A 306 -23.75 0.05 -6.64
N THR A 307 -23.63 -0.22 -7.95
CA THR A 307 -22.53 0.30 -8.77
C THR A 307 -22.61 1.82 -8.89
N GLN A 308 -23.80 2.36 -9.13
CA GLN A 308 -24.03 3.81 -9.20
C GLN A 308 -23.64 4.51 -7.89
N GLN A 309 -24.09 3.99 -6.75
CA GLN A 309 -23.76 4.52 -5.43
C GLN A 309 -22.25 4.51 -5.17
N TRP A 310 -21.56 3.44 -5.57
CA TRP A 310 -20.11 3.35 -5.42
C TRP A 310 -19.39 4.41 -6.28
N VAL A 311 -19.80 4.60 -7.54
CA VAL A 311 -19.25 5.62 -8.44
C VAL A 311 -19.52 7.04 -7.90
N ASP A 312 -20.72 7.30 -7.39
CA ASP A 312 -21.08 8.62 -6.86
C ASP A 312 -20.26 8.99 -5.61
N VAL A 313 -20.05 8.02 -4.70
CA VAL A 313 -19.14 8.19 -3.55
C VAL A 313 -17.69 8.42 -4.02
N GLY A 314 -17.25 7.67 -5.03
CA GLY A 314 -15.93 7.84 -5.63
C GLY A 314 -15.72 9.23 -6.22
N ARG A 315 -16.72 9.73 -6.97
CA ARG A 315 -16.70 11.07 -7.57
C ARG A 315 -16.70 12.18 -6.53
N MET A 316 -17.51 12.06 -5.48
CA MET A 316 -17.54 13.03 -4.39
C MET A 316 -16.16 13.18 -3.71
N LYS A 317 -15.52 12.05 -3.42
CA LYS A 317 -14.18 12.05 -2.79
C LYS A 317 -13.10 12.66 -3.68
N LYS A 318 -13.14 12.37 -4.99
CA LYS A 318 -12.22 13.00 -5.95
C LYS A 318 -12.45 14.49 -6.10
N ALA A 319 -13.70 14.94 -6.15
CA ALA A 319 -14.03 16.36 -6.21
C ALA A 319 -13.49 17.12 -5.00
N ASN A 320 -13.48 16.50 -3.81
CA ASN A 320 -12.82 17.06 -2.63
C ASN A 320 -11.30 17.20 -2.85
N VAL A 321 -10.63 16.16 -3.36
CA VAL A 321 -9.19 16.21 -3.68
C VAL A 321 -8.89 17.31 -4.71
N GLU A 322 -9.66 17.40 -5.80
CA GLU A 322 -9.50 18.43 -6.83
C GLU A 322 -9.74 19.85 -6.30
N GLN A 323 -10.71 20.02 -5.40
CA GLN A 323 -10.98 21.31 -4.75
C GLN A 323 -9.80 21.77 -3.92
N PHE A 324 -9.12 20.86 -3.22
CA PHE A 324 -7.92 21.21 -2.47
C PHE A 324 -6.70 21.40 -3.38
N LEU A 325 -6.62 20.69 -4.51
CA LEU A 325 -5.57 20.89 -5.51
C LEU A 325 -5.73 22.20 -6.31
N GLY A 326 -6.93 22.78 -6.38
CA GLY A 326 -7.22 24.02 -7.13
C GLY A 326 -7.07 25.32 -6.33
N LYS A 327 -6.89 25.23 -5.01
CA LYS A 327 -6.61 26.35 -4.10
C LYS A 327 -5.10 26.52 -3.91
#